data_AF-A0A941G9Y8-F1
#
_entry.id   AF-A0A941G9Y8-F1
#
_cell.length_a   1.000
_cell.length_b   1.000
_cell.length_c   1.000
_cell.angle_alpha   90.00
_cell.angle_beta   90.00
_cell.angle_gamma   90.00
#
_symmetry.space_group_name_H-M   'P 1'
#
loop_
_entity.id
_entity.type
_entity.pdbx_description
1 polymer ?
#
loop_
_entity_poly.entity_id
_entity_poly.type
_entity_poly.pdbx_seq_one_letter_code
_entity_poly.pdbx_strand_id
1 'polypeptide(L)'
;PLYTAECGECLFCKSGKTNLCVAVRATQGKGVMPDGTTRFSYNGQPIYHYMGCSTFSEYTVVAEVSLAKVNPQANPEHVCLLGCGVTTGIGAVHNTAKVQPGDSVAVFGLGGIGLAVIQGARQAKAGRIIAVDTNPSKFELARTFG
;
A
#
# COMPACT_ATOMS: atom_id res chain seq x y z
N PRO A 1 -4.15 -8.43 -4.58
CA PRO A 1 -4.38 -7.33 -5.55
C PRO A 1 -3.51 -6.13 -5.21
N LEU A 2 -3.10 -5.37 -6.22
CA LEU A 2 -2.26 -4.19 -6.10
C LEU A 2 -3.04 -2.96 -6.58
N TYR A 3 -3.18 -1.96 -5.71
CA TYR A 3 -3.74 -0.67 -6.10
C TYR A 3 -2.86 0.00 -7.16
N THR A 4 -1.54 0.04 -6.96
CA THR A 4 -0.62 0.51 -7.99
C THR A 4 -0.20 -0.68 -8.84
N ALA A 5 -0.61 -0.69 -10.11
CA ALA A 5 -0.28 -1.74 -11.07
C ALA A 5 1.22 -1.75 -11.40
N GLU A 6 1.67 -2.80 -12.09
CA GLU A 6 3.00 -2.88 -12.69
C GLU A 6 2.91 -3.63 -14.02
N CYS A 7 2.85 -2.89 -15.13
CA CYS A 7 2.73 -3.50 -16.47
C CYS A 7 4.08 -3.88 -17.11
N GLY A 8 5.21 -3.43 -16.56
CA GLY A 8 6.56 -3.70 -17.10
C GLY A 8 6.92 -2.99 -18.43
N GLU A 9 5.94 -2.44 -19.14
CA GLU A 9 6.16 -1.92 -20.51
C GLU A 9 6.05 -0.40 -20.66
N CYS A 10 5.27 0.28 -19.80
CA CYS A 10 5.10 1.73 -19.86
C CYS A 10 6.36 2.48 -19.44
N LEU A 11 6.45 3.75 -19.83
CA LEU A 11 7.59 4.62 -19.51
C LEU A 11 7.92 4.63 -18.01
N PHE A 12 6.91 4.60 -17.14
CA PHE A 12 7.08 4.71 -15.70
C PHE A 12 7.66 3.41 -15.13
N CYS A 13 7.11 2.25 -15.50
CA CYS A 13 7.65 0.94 -15.10
C CYS A 13 9.10 0.74 -15.58
N LYS A 14 9.46 1.24 -16.77
CA LYS A 14 10.82 1.14 -17.31
C LYS A 14 11.81 2.17 -16.75
N SER A 15 11.35 3.18 -16.01
CA SER A 15 12.17 4.33 -15.67
C SER A 15 13.17 4.09 -14.53
N GLY A 16 12.90 3.15 -13.63
CA GLY A 16 13.63 2.99 -12.36
C GLY A 16 13.49 4.17 -11.39
N LYS A 17 12.65 5.17 -11.68
CA LYS A 17 12.49 6.40 -10.89
C LYS A 17 11.17 6.46 -10.13
N THR A 18 10.18 5.67 -10.52
CA THR A 18 8.84 5.67 -9.93
C THR A 18 8.21 4.29 -10.03
N ASN A 19 7.28 3.99 -9.11
CA ASN A 19 6.44 2.80 -9.14
C ASN A 19 5.01 3.11 -9.66
N LEU A 20 4.71 4.34 -10.09
CA LEU A 20 3.36 4.79 -10.42
C LEU A 20 2.94 4.38 -11.85
N CYS A 21 2.71 3.10 -12.09
CA CYS A 21 2.28 2.61 -13.40
C CYS A 21 1.04 3.35 -13.94
N VAL A 22 1.04 3.66 -15.24
CA VAL A 22 -0.03 4.41 -15.90
C VAL A 22 -1.05 3.53 -16.63
N ALA A 23 -0.78 2.22 -16.78
CA ALA A 23 -1.55 1.30 -17.62
C ALA A 23 -3.05 1.25 -17.26
N VAL A 24 -3.39 1.31 -15.97
CA VAL A 24 -4.78 1.25 -15.49
C VAL A 24 -5.25 2.58 -14.90
N ARG A 25 -4.43 3.63 -14.91
CA ARG A 25 -4.67 4.84 -14.13
C ARG A 25 -5.92 5.59 -14.58
N ALA A 26 -6.16 5.64 -15.89
CA ALA A 26 -7.30 6.34 -16.49
C ALA A 26 -8.65 5.69 -16.18
N THR A 27 -8.69 4.36 -16.00
CA THR A 27 -9.92 3.60 -15.70
C THR A 27 -10.13 3.41 -14.21
N GLN A 28 -9.04 3.23 -13.45
CA GLN A 28 -9.07 3.06 -12.00
C GLN A 28 -9.78 4.20 -11.27
N GLY A 29 -9.50 5.46 -11.64
CA GLY A 29 -10.15 6.63 -11.05
C GLY A 29 -11.65 6.75 -11.40
N LYS A 30 -12.10 6.08 -12.46
CA LYS A 30 -13.51 6.02 -12.88
C LYS A 30 -14.24 4.81 -12.30
N GLY A 31 -13.55 3.93 -11.57
CA GLY A 31 -14.12 2.72 -10.98
C GLY A 31 -14.50 1.65 -11.99
N VAL A 32 -13.79 1.56 -13.12
CA VAL A 32 -14.06 0.56 -14.16
C VAL A 32 -12.79 -0.25 -14.47
N MET A 33 -12.98 -1.42 -15.07
CA MET A 33 -11.90 -2.26 -15.58
C MET A 33 -11.20 -1.59 -16.78
N PRO A 34 -10.03 -2.07 -17.23
CA PRO A 34 -9.32 -1.51 -18.40
C PRO A 34 -10.16 -1.43 -19.67
N ASP A 35 -11.17 -2.30 -19.82
CA ASP A 35 -12.12 -2.30 -20.95
C ASP A 35 -13.29 -1.30 -20.78
N GLY A 36 -13.30 -0.50 -19.72
CA GLY A 36 -14.33 0.52 -19.47
C GLY A 36 -15.61 0.00 -18.81
N THR A 37 -15.67 -1.27 -18.43
CA THR A 37 -16.88 -1.90 -17.86
C THR A 37 -16.72 -2.26 -16.38
N THR A 38 -17.82 -2.60 -15.68
CA THR A 38 -17.79 -3.13 -14.31
C THR A 38 -17.84 -4.66 -14.32
N ARG A 39 -17.58 -5.27 -13.16
CA ARG A 39 -17.76 -6.73 -12.93
C ARG A 39 -18.76 -7.02 -11.82
N PHE A 40 -19.28 -5.96 -11.20
CA PHE A 40 -20.22 -6.03 -10.12
C PHE A 40 -21.54 -5.38 -10.54
N SER A 41 -22.62 -6.00 -10.10
CA SER A 41 -23.97 -5.47 -10.22
C SER A 41 -24.78 -5.90 -9.02
N TYR A 42 -25.74 -5.08 -8.61
CA TYR A 42 -26.73 -5.42 -7.59
C TYR A 42 -28.09 -4.95 -8.04
N ASN A 43 -29.08 -5.84 -8.03
CA ASN A 43 -30.44 -5.57 -8.53
C ASN A 43 -30.47 -4.96 -9.94
N GLY A 44 -29.62 -5.48 -10.85
CA GLY A 44 -29.49 -5.00 -12.21
C GLY A 44 -28.78 -3.65 -12.38
N GLN A 45 -28.35 -3.01 -11.27
CA GLN A 45 -27.60 -1.76 -11.32
C GLN A 45 -26.10 -2.02 -11.22
N PRO A 46 -25.27 -1.34 -12.03
CA PRO A 46 -23.82 -1.51 -11.97
C PRO A 46 -23.26 -1.00 -10.65
N ILE A 47 -22.34 -1.75 -10.06
CA ILE A 47 -21.50 -1.31 -8.95
C ILE A 47 -20.10 -1.08 -9.49
N TYR A 48 -19.56 0.10 -9.21
CA TYR A 48 -18.22 0.47 -9.63
C TYR A 48 -17.15 -0.22 -8.78
N HIS A 49 -16.03 -0.49 -9.42
CA HIS A 49 -14.83 -0.95 -8.75
C HIS A 49 -14.23 0.16 -7.89
N TYR A 50 -13.60 -0.23 -6.79
CA TYR A 50 -12.79 0.68 -6.00
C TYR A 50 -11.31 0.35 -6.17
N MET A 51 -10.56 1.34 -6.64
CA MET A 51 -9.10 1.27 -6.75
C MET A 51 -8.58 0.08 -7.57
N GLY A 52 -9.40 -0.51 -8.45
CA GLY A 52 -9.05 -1.68 -9.26
C GLY A 52 -8.87 -2.99 -8.46
N CYS A 53 -9.29 -3.00 -7.19
CA CYS A 53 -9.15 -4.15 -6.29
C CYS A 53 -10.49 -4.67 -5.78
N SER A 54 -11.34 -3.77 -5.26
CA SER A 54 -12.70 -4.08 -4.77
C SER A 54 -12.75 -5.28 -3.80
N THR A 55 -11.92 -5.26 -2.75
CA THR A 55 -11.69 -6.41 -1.88
C THR A 55 -12.75 -6.63 -0.80
N PHE A 56 -13.82 -5.83 -0.79
CA PHE A 56 -14.96 -6.00 0.12
C PHE A 56 -16.08 -6.78 -0.58
N SER A 57 -15.72 -7.96 -1.08
CA SER A 57 -16.60 -8.95 -1.69
C SER A 57 -15.94 -10.32 -1.57
N GLU A 58 -16.73 -11.38 -1.49
CA GLU A 58 -16.21 -12.76 -1.45
C GLU A 58 -15.40 -13.12 -2.70
N TYR A 59 -15.73 -12.49 -3.83
CA TYR A 59 -15.02 -12.64 -5.10
C TYR A 59 -14.79 -11.27 -5.75
N THR A 60 -13.66 -11.12 -6.43
CA THR A 60 -13.36 -9.93 -7.21
C THR A 60 -12.66 -10.31 -8.52
N VAL A 61 -12.78 -9.45 -9.52
CA VAL A 61 -12.07 -9.57 -10.80
C VAL A 61 -11.13 -8.39 -10.91
N VAL A 62 -9.85 -8.69 -11.15
CA VAL A 62 -8.77 -7.69 -11.22
C VAL A 62 -8.05 -7.78 -12.56
N ALA A 63 -7.43 -6.68 -12.98
CA ALA A 63 -6.50 -6.73 -14.11
C ALA A 63 -5.25 -7.53 -13.72
N GLU A 64 -4.70 -8.30 -14.66
CA GLU A 64 -3.50 -9.13 -14.41
C GLU A 64 -2.32 -8.27 -13.91
N VAL A 65 -2.11 -7.10 -14.53
CA VAL A 65 -1.08 -6.12 -14.14
C VAL A 65 -1.27 -5.53 -12.73
N SER A 66 -2.40 -5.81 -12.08
CA SER A 66 -2.75 -5.43 -10.71
C SER A 66 -2.75 -6.63 -9.76
N LEU A 67 -2.11 -7.76 -10.13
CA LEU A 67 -2.05 -8.95 -9.31
C LEU A 67 -0.61 -9.42 -9.13
N ALA A 68 -0.19 -9.58 -7.87
CA ALA A 68 1.06 -10.23 -7.52
C ALA A 68 0.80 -11.61 -6.93
N LYS A 69 1.44 -12.64 -7.49
CA LYS A 69 1.48 -13.97 -6.87
C LYS A 69 2.39 -13.93 -5.66
N VAL A 70 1.92 -14.46 -4.53
CA VAL A 70 2.67 -14.52 -3.27
C VAL A 70 2.98 -15.97 -2.89
N ASN A 71 3.80 -16.15 -1.85
CA ASN A 71 4.12 -17.47 -1.31
C ASN A 71 2.83 -18.19 -0.86
N PRO A 72 2.51 -19.39 -1.38
CA PRO A 72 1.31 -20.12 -1.00
C PRO A 72 1.28 -20.59 0.47
N GLN A 73 2.42 -20.59 1.16
CA GLN A 73 2.52 -20.93 2.58
C GLN A 73 2.30 -19.73 3.52
N ALA A 74 2.19 -18.51 2.99
CA ALA A 74 1.96 -17.33 3.82
C ALA A 74 0.53 -17.31 4.37
N ASN A 75 0.36 -16.95 5.64
CA ASN A 75 -0.97 -16.74 6.22
C ASN A 75 -1.64 -15.49 5.60
N PRO A 76 -2.73 -15.63 4.82
CA PRO A 76 -3.42 -14.51 4.17
C PRO A 76 -3.95 -13.46 5.15
N GLU A 77 -4.31 -13.85 6.38
CA GLU A 77 -4.81 -12.93 7.41
C GLU A 77 -3.75 -11.91 7.85
N HIS A 78 -2.47 -12.26 7.74
CA HIS A 78 -1.36 -11.36 8.08
C HIS A 78 -0.84 -10.62 6.85
N VAL A 79 -0.60 -11.34 5.74
CA VAL A 79 0.06 -10.73 4.57
C VAL A 79 -0.86 -9.82 3.77
N CYS A 80 -2.17 -9.82 4.03
CA CYS A 80 -3.09 -8.85 3.44
C CYS A 80 -2.66 -7.39 3.72
N LEU A 81 -2.02 -7.13 4.86
CA LEU A 81 -1.51 -5.80 5.24
C LEU A 81 -0.37 -5.32 4.33
N LEU A 82 0.32 -6.23 3.64
CA LEU A 82 1.35 -5.90 2.65
C LEU A 82 0.77 -5.33 1.36
N GLY A 83 -0.52 -5.49 1.11
CA GLY A 83 -1.20 -4.94 -0.07
C GLY A 83 -1.34 -3.41 -0.05
N CYS A 84 -1.14 -2.76 1.11
CA CYS A 84 -1.22 -1.31 1.24
C CYS A 84 -0.41 -0.78 2.43
N GLY A 85 -0.97 -0.85 3.65
CA GLY A 85 -0.51 -0.01 4.75
C GLY A 85 0.93 -0.26 5.21
N VAL A 86 1.31 -1.53 5.36
CA VAL A 86 2.63 -1.90 5.88
C VAL A 86 3.73 -1.57 4.87
N THR A 87 3.54 -1.96 3.60
CA THR A 87 4.51 -1.69 2.53
C THR A 87 4.60 -0.19 2.24
N THR A 88 3.53 0.57 2.38
CA THR A 88 3.54 2.04 2.27
C THR A 88 4.44 2.65 3.34
N GLY A 89 4.26 2.27 4.61
CA GLY A 89 5.05 2.83 5.71
C GLY A 89 6.53 2.45 5.63
N ILE A 90 6.84 1.17 5.45
CA ILE A 90 8.23 0.68 5.32
C ILE A 90 8.89 1.27 4.07
N GLY A 91 8.18 1.29 2.94
CA GLY A 91 8.68 1.86 1.69
C GLY A 91 8.96 3.37 1.78
N ALA A 92 8.15 4.12 2.53
CA ALA A 92 8.39 5.55 2.77
C ALA A 92 9.75 5.77 3.45
N VAL A 93 10.14 4.90 4.38
CA VAL A 93 11.45 4.98 5.06
C VAL A 93 12.59 4.61 4.12
N HIS A 94 12.54 3.42 3.51
CA HIS A 94 13.69 2.87 2.80
C HIS A 94 13.84 3.42 1.37
N ASN A 95 12.73 3.61 0.66
CA ASN A 95 12.76 3.93 -0.76
C ASN A 95 12.65 5.44 -1.01
N THR A 96 11.83 6.13 -0.21
CA THR A 96 11.55 7.56 -0.40
C THR A 96 12.46 8.44 0.46
N ALA A 97 12.37 8.34 1.78
CA ALA A 97 13.17 9.14 2.71
C ALA A 97 14.63 8.68 2.77
N LYS A 98 14.88 7.39 2.51
CA LYS A 98 16.20 6.75 2.53
C LYS A 98 16.92 6.99 3.86
N VAL A 99 16.21 6.76 4.96
CA VAL A 99 16.74 6.93 6.33
C VAL A 99 18.02 6.13 6.51
N GLN A 100 19.02 6.78 7.08
CA GLN A 100 20.33 6.21 7.37
C GLN A 100 20.48 5.87 8.86
N PRO A 101 21.39 4.94 9.22
CA PRO A 101 21.71 4.68 10.61
C PRO A 101 22.12 5.96 11.35
N GLY A 102 21.52 6.19 12.51
CA GLY A 102 21.77 7.39 13.35
C GLY A 102 20.86 8.59 13.05
N ASP A 103 20.09 8.59 11.96
CA ASP A 103 19.17 9.68 11.65
C ASP A 103 18.08 9.86 12.73
N SER A 104 17.59 11.09 12.88
CA SER A 104 16.39 11.38 13.67
C SER A 104 15.17 11.47 12.77
N VAL A 105 14.14 10.66 13.07
CA VAL A 105 12.91 10.55 12.27
C VAL A 105 11.72 11.03 13.09
N ALA A 106 10.92 11.94 12.55
CA ALA A 106 9.63 12.32 13.14
C ALA A 106 8.48 11.69 12.36
N VAL A 107 7.57 11.00 13.06
CA VAL A 107 6.41 10.31 12.47
C VAL A 107 5.13 10.98 12.95
N PHE A 108 4.44 11.66 12.03
CA PHE A 108 3.18 12.34 12.30
C PHE A 108 2.00 11.42 11.96
N GLY A 109 1.26 11.01 12.99
CA GLY A 109 0.16 10.05 12.93
C GLY A 109 0.61 8.62 13.24
N LEU A 110 -0.05 7.98 14.21
CA LEU A 110 0.28 6.64 14.73
C LEU A 110 -0.82 5.61 14.41
N GLY A 111 -1.39 5.71 13.20
CA GLY A 111 -2.23 4.64 12.63
C GLY A 111 -1.38 3.50 12.05
N GLY A 112 -2.02 2.54 11.35
CA GLY A 112 -1.31 1.37 10.81
C GLY A 112 -0.10 1.70 9.91
N ILE A 113 -0.21 2.73 9.06
CA ILE A 113 0.92 3.20 8.23
C ILE A 113 2.02 3.83 9.09
N GLY A 114 1.66 4.69 10.05
CA GLY A 114 2.61 5.35 10.94
C GLY A 114 3.41 4.36 11.78
N LEU A 115 2.76 3.32 12.30
CA LEU A 115 3.43 2.23 13.00
C LEU A 115 4.40 1.46 12.08
N ALA A 116 4.02 1.24 10.81
CA ALA A 116 4.91 0.65 9.83
C ALA A 116 6.10 1.56 9.46
N VAL A 117 5.93 2.89 9.48
CA VAL A 117 7.04 3.85 9.36
C VAL A 117 7.99 3.74 10.54
N ILE A 118 7.49 3.67 11.78
CA ILE A 118 8.32 3.46 12.97
C ILE A 118 9.12 2.17 12.85
N GLN A 119 8.46 1.07 12.45
CA GLN A 119 9.13 -0.20 12.24
C GLN A 119 10.21 -0.12 11.15
N GLY A 120 9.93 0.54 10.04
CA GLY A 120 10.91 0.79 8.98
C GLY A 120 12.09 1.63 9.48
N ALA A 121 11.84 2.69 10.25
CA ALA A 121 12.89 3.55 10.81
C ALA A 121 13.80 2.77 11.77
N ARG A 122 13.22 1.87 12.58
CA ARG A 122 13.98 0.92 13.42
C ARG A 122 14.80 -0.05 12.56
N GLN A 123 14.24 -0.61 11.49
CA GLN A 123 14.98 -1.48 10.55
C GLN A 123 16.16 -0.75 9.90
N ALA A 124 15.99 0.54 9.58
CA ALA A 124 17.03 1.43 9.06
C ALA A 124 18.06 1.87 10.12
N LYS A 125 17.89 1.48 11.39
CA LYS A 125 18.74 1.86 12.52
C LYS A 125 18.77 3.38 12.80
N ALA A 126 17.64 4.05 12.64
CA ALA A 126 17.48 5.44 13.07
C ALA A 126 17.94 5.61 14.52
N GLY A 127 18.67 6.69 14.81
CA GLY A 127 19.18 6.97 16.16
C GLY A 127 18.08 7.44 17.11
N ARG A 128 17.06 8.12 16.59
CA ARG A 128 15.91 8.58 17.37
C ARG A 128 14.64 8.60 16.52
N ILE A 129 13.55 8.08 17.07
CA ILE A 129 12.22 8.13 16.46
C ILE A 129 11.31 8.99 17.37
N ILE A 130 10.71 10.03 16.79
CA ILE A 130 9.81 10.96 17.48
C ILE A 130 8.39 10.69 16.97
N ALA A 131 7.60 9.99 17.77
CA ALA A 131 6.20 9.72 17.49
C ALA A 131 5.32 10.93 17.85
N VAL A 132 4.48 11.38 16.92
CA VAL A 132 3.59 12.54 17.10
C VAL A 132 2.14 12.13 16.75
N ASP A 133 1.23 12.17 17.71
CA ASP A 133 -0.22 11.97 17.50
C ASP A 133 -0.99 12.80 18.52
N THR A 134 -2.24 13.16 18.20
CA THR A 134 -3.12 13.88 19.12
C THR A 134 -3.80 12.94 20.11
N ASN A 135 -3.83 11.63 19.84
CA ASN A 135 -4.43 10.64 20.72
C ASN A 135 -3.37 9.94 21.59
N PRO A 136 -3.36 10.19 22.92
CA PRO A 136 -2.41 9.60 23.83
C PRO A 136 -2.42 8.05 23.89
N SER A 137 -3.55 7.40 23.59
CA SER A 137 -3.66 5.96 23.73
C SER A 137 -2.81 5.18 22.72
N LYS A 138 -2.34 5.82 21.65
CA LYS A 138 -1.53 5.17 20.60
C LYS A 138 -0.04 5.07 20.94
N PHE A 139 0.45 5.86 21.89
CA PHE A 139 1.89 5.93 22.17
C PHE A 139 2.47 4.66 22.76
N GLU A 140 1.71 3.94 23.61
CA GLU A 140 2.18 2.68 24.18
C GLU A 140 2.48 1.66 23.06
N LEU A 141 1.55 1.49 22.12
CA LEU A 141 1.77 0.62 20.98
C LEU A 141 2.94 1.10 20.12
N ALA A 142 3.03 2.41 19.83
CA ALA A 142 4.13 2.97 19.03
C ALA A 142 5.51 2.63 19.61
N ARG A 143 5.69 2.72 20.93
CA ARG A 143 6.97 2.37 21.59
C ARG A 143 7.35 0.90 21.41
N THR A 144 6.39 -0.01 21.31
CA THR A 144 6.69 -1.44 21.06
C THR A 144 7.21 -1.69 19.64
N PHE A 145 6.90 -0.80 18.69
CA PHE A 145 7.32 -0.92 17.30
C PHE A 145 8.73 -0.35 17.06
N GLY A 146 9.15 0.67 17.82
CA GLY A 146 10.50 1.24 17.74
C GLY A 146 10.64 2.59 18.43
#